data_AF-A0A0C2XI38-F1
#
_entry.id   AF-A0A0C2XI38-F1
#
_cell.length_a   1.000
_cell.length_b   1.000
_cell.length_c   1.000
_cell.angle_alpha   90.00
_cell.angle_beta   90.00
_cell.angle_gamma   90.00
#
_symmetry.space_group_name_H-M   'P 1'
#
loop_
_entity.id
_entity.type
_entity.pdbx_description
1 polymer ?
#
loop_
_entity_poly.entity_id
_entity_poly.type
_entity_poly.pdbx_seq_one_letter_code
_entity_poly.pdbx_strand_id
1 'polypeptide(L)'
;MDRPRRTVRQPIKPPQTVAPEPIARPTKRRLPTPDPADYLKTLLESSKSDLVSLDMNDIINANTWGMLSEDGRARLRSLLPPTVFSDYRETLGEDHPATKDTEPKAGSCSKGEDANATLTELNLSVFTDPHFLAAARTFQDHLYLGWFTDAHAEKVRQFQEGVMKGTMSAPWKDEIWERDNVALVAVEPDIEAVSSARAGGASQVKLFTLAKKGIIRVGDVIAYKRAFATSEVVEKDVIVQSVHPKTYALTVLTQPGAVKYLPSHLLTEPPEEPSAPTLSMTITSPSMLETGLLDTDGRMEKARRPNGNAWKSFTVWRWRGGGNWRAEDDRGGRENHGTLFYLRGSYYHEM
;
A
#
# COMPACT_ATOMS: atom_id res chain seq x y z
N MET A 1 39.27 -57.87 -1.02
CA MET A 1 39.30 -58.90 -2.07
C MET A 1 38.00 -58.76 -2.84
N ASP A 2 37.88 -58.39 -4.11
CA ASP A 2 38.77 -57.97 -5.17
C ASP A 2 37.88 -57.32 -6.24
N ARG A 3 38.39 -56.32 -6.95
CA ARG A 3 37.67 -55.61 -8.03
C ARG A 3 37.25 -56.58 -9.14
N PRO A 4 36.01 -56.50 -9.66
CA PRO A 4 35.68 -57.17 -10.91
C PRO A 4 36.28 -56.41 -12.11
N ARG A 5 37.01 -57.20 -12.91
CA ARG A 5 37.74 -56.83 -14.12
C ARG A 5 36.81 -56.35 -15.24
N ARG A 6 37.29 -55.34 -15.96
CA ARG A 6 36.77 -54.84 -17.24
C ARG A 6 37.35 -55.70 -18.37
N THR A 7 36.51 -56.35 -19.17
CA THR A 7 36.90 -56.95 -20.48
C THR A 7 35.70 -56.87 -21.43
N VAL A 8 35.70 -55.97 -22.41
CA VAL A 8 36.24 -56.06 -23.79
C VAL A 8 35.06 -56.24 -24.76
N ARG A 9 34.77 -55.17 -25.52
CA ARG A 9 33.85 -55.17 -26.66
C ARG A 9 34.47 -55.99 -27.80
N GLN A 10 33.62 -56.72 -28.52
CA GLN A 10 33.89 -57.22 -29.87
C GLN A 10 32.75 -56.82 -30.84
N PRO A 11 33.03 -56.79 -32.15
CA PRO A 11 32.69 -55.64 -33.00
C PRO A 11 31.41 -55.80 -33.84
N ILE A 12 30.97 -54.65 -34.36
CA ILE A 12 29.82 -54.43 -35.25
C ILE A 12 29.98 -55.22 -36.56
N LYS A 13 28.94 -55.97 -36.95
CA LYS A 13 28.78 -56.54 -38.30
C LYS A 13 27.79 -55.68 -39.11
N PRO A 14 28.12 -55.31 -40.37
CA PRO A 14 27.33 -54.42 -41.24
C PRO A 14 26.05 -55.09 -41.81
N PRO A 15 25.12 -54.30 -42.38
CA PRO A 15 23.73 -54.70 -42.57
C PRO A 15 23.55 -55.60 -43.80
N GLN A 16 22.71 -56.62 -43.67
CA GLN A 16 22.18 -57.35 -44.83
C GLN A 16 20.85 -56.74 -45.26
N THR A 17 20.90 -56.15 -46.45
CA THR A 17 19.78 -55.61 -47.20
C THR A 17 18.97 -56.77 -47.78
N VAL A 18 17.75 -56.97 -47.29
CA VAL A 18 16.73 -57.78 -47.96
C VAL A 18 15.51 -56.89 -48.17
N ALA A 19 15.14 -56.69 -49.43
CA ALA A 19 14.00 -55.93 -49.89
C ALA A 19 12.67 -56.68 -49.59
N PRO A 20 11.52 -55.98 -49.58
CA PRO A 20 10.49 -56.15 -48.57
C PRO A 20 9.40 -57.16 -48.94
N GLU A 21 8.96 -57.94 -47.95
CA GLU A 21 7.62 -58.54 -47.95
C GLU A 21 6.57 -57.46 -47.65
N PRO A 22 5.38 -57.53 -48.27
CA PRO A 22 4.35 -56.51 -48.10
C PRO A 22 3.74 -56.58 -46.69
N ILE A 23 4.17 -55.66 -45.82
CA ILE A 23 3.55 -55.43 -44.51
C ILE A 23 2.14 -54.91 -44.76
N ALA A 24 1.14 -55.69 -44.32
CA ALA A 24 -0.25 -55.29 -44.28
C ALA A 24 -0.40 -53.94 -43.58
N ARG A 25 -1.07 -52.99 -44.24
CA ARG A 25 -1.40 -51.68 -43.65
C ARG A 25 -2.17 -51.91 -42.35
N PRO A 26 -1.74 -51.33 -41.21
CA PRO A 26 -2.55 -51.40 -40.01
C PRO A 26 -3.84 -50.62 -40.26
N THR A 27 -4.96 -51.35 -40.21
CA THR A 27 -6.31 -50.82 -40.18
C THR A 27 -6.37 -49.75 -39.08
N LYS A 28 -6.65 -48.50 -39.45
CA LYS A 28 -6.88 -47.41 -38.49
C LYS A 28 -7.92 -47.89 -37.49
N ARG A 29 -7.49 -48.19 -36.26
CA ARG A 29 -8.39 -48.39 -35.12
C ARG A 29 -9.22 -47.11 -35.01
N ARG A 30 -10.53 -47.25 -35.21
CA ARG A 30 -11.50 -46.20 -34.94
C ARG A 30 -11.37 -45.89 -33.44
N LEU A 31 -10.79 -44.74 -33.12
CA LEU A 31 -10.73 -44.26 -31.74
C LEU A 31 -12.16 -44.23 -31.18
N PRO A 32 -12.39 -44.68 -29.93
CA PRO A 32 -13.69 -44.52 -29.29
C PRO A 32 -14.04 -43.04 -29.32
N THR A 33 -15.24 -42.68 -29.79
CA THR A 33 -15.75 -41.32 -29.67
C THR A 33 -15.77 -40.97 -28.18
N PRO A 34 -14.92 -40.04 -27.72
CA PRO A 34 -14.93 -39.62 -26.33
C PRO A 34 -16.27 -38.96 -26.01
N ASP A 35 -16.70 -39.04 -24.76
CA ASP A 35 -17.85 -38.29 -24.26
C ASP A 35 -17.67 -36.80 -24.62
N PRO A 36 -18.68 -36.10 -25.16
CA PRO A 36 -18.58 -34.68 -25.51
C PRO A 36 -18.05 -33.82 -24.35
N ALA A 37 -18.33 -34.18 -23.09
CA ALA A 37 -17.83 -33.46 -21.92
C ALA A 37 -16.31 -33.64 -21.72
N ASP A 38 -15.81 -34.87 -21.83
CA ASP A 38 -14.38 -35.18 -21.69
C ASP A 38 -13.56 -34.65 -22.86
N TYR A 39 -14.16 -34.65 -24.05
CA TYR A 39 -13.58 -34.02 -25.24
C TYR A 39 -13.42 -32.51 -25.04
N LEU A 40 -14.46 -31.82 -24.54
CA LEU A 40 -14.41 -30.38 -24.27
C LEU A 40 -13.39 -30.03 -23.18
N LYS A 41 -13.32 -30.84 -22.12
CA LYS A 41 -12.31 -30.70 -21.08
C LYS A 41 -10.90 -30.83 -21.64
N THR A 42 -10.66 -31.85 -22.46
CA THR A 42 -9.37 -32.05 -23.13
C THR A 42 -9.04 -30.88 -24.06
N LEU A 43 -10.04 -30.33 -24.75
CA LEU A 43 -9.88 -29.22 -25.67
C LEU A 43 -9.52 -27.91 -24.95
N LEU A 44 -10.06 -27.65 -23.76
CA LEU A 44 -9.88 -26.40 -23.02
C LEU A 44 -8.77 -26.44 -21.96
N GLU A 45 -8.21 -27.60 -21.63
CA GLU A 45 -7.23 -27.71 -20.53
C GLU A 45 -5.89 -28.33 -20.98
N SER A 46 -5.87 -29.03 -22.12
CA SER A 46 -4.67 -29.72 -22.60
C SER A 46 -3.81 -28.82 -23.47
N SER A 47 -2.49 -28.85 -23.23
CA SER A 47 -1.49 -28.23 -24.11
C SER A 47 -1.35 -28.91 -25.48
N LYS A 48 -1.98 -30.08 -25.65
CA LYS A 48 -2.07 -30.81 -26.92
C LYS A 48 -3.39 -30.57 -27.66
N SER A 49 -4.19 -29.61 -27.19
CA SER A 49 -5.45 -29.25 -27.82
C SER A 49 -5.23 -28.68 -29.22
N ASP A 50 -6.13 -29.03 -30.14
CA ASP A 50 -6.14 -28.47 -31.50
C ASP A 50 -6.34 -26.93 -31.47
N LEU A 51 -6.94 -26.38 -30.40
CA LEU A 51 -7.13 -24.93 -30.20
C LEU A 51 -5.82 -24.15 -30.08
N VAL A 52 -4.71 -24.80 -29.76
CA VAL A 52 -3.38 -24.14 -29.74
C VAL A 52 -2.89 -23.83 -31.15
N SER A 53 -3.29 -24.65 -32.13
CA SER A 53 -2.80 -24.56 -33.51
C SER A 53 -3.71 -23.78 -34.46
N LEU A 54 -4.98 -23.62 -34.11
CA LEU A 54 -5.98 -22.91 -34.90
C LEU A 54 -5.93 -21.39 -34.65
N ASP A 55 -6.35 -20.57 -35.61
CA ASP A 55 -6.53 -19.15 -35.35
C ASP A 55 -7.84 -18.93 -34.56
N MET A 56 -7.73 -18.39 -33.35
CA MET A 56 -8.90 -18.14 -32.50
C MET A 56 -9.87 -17.13 -33.11
N ASN A 57 -9.42 -16.25 -33.99
CA ASN A 57 -10.26 -15.27 -34.67
C ASN A 57 -11.22 -15.93 -35.68
N ASP A 58 -10.80 -17.04 -36.29
CA ASP A 58 -11.65 -17.82 -37.20
C ASP A 58 -12.73 -18.60 -36.44
N ILE A 59 -12.50 -18.87 -35.14
CA ILE A 59 -13.41 -19.60 -34.27
C ILE A 59 -14.38 -18.65 -33.55
N ILE A 60 -13.88 -17.56 -32.98
CA ILE A 60 -14.68 -16.60 -32.21
C ILE A 60 -14.82 -15.30 -33.01
N ASN A 61 -15.91 -15.21 -33.77
CA ASN A 61 -16.22 -14.05 -34.59
C ASN A 61 -17.72 -13.72 -34.55
N ALA A 62 -18.10 -12.63 -35.21
CA ALA A 62 -19.49 -12.18 -35.26
C ALA A 62 -20.44 -13.23 -35.87
N ASN A 63 -19.95 -14.07 -36.78
CA ASN A 63 -20.76 -15.12 -37.40
C ASN A 63 -21.03 -16.26 -36.40
N THR A 64 -20.00 -16.75 -35.70
CA THR A 64 -20.17 -17.80 -34.68
C THR A 64 -20.97 -17.31 -33.47
N TRP A 65 -20.87 -16.02 -33.13
CA TRP A 65 -21.76 -15.38 -32.16
C TRP A 65 -23.24 -15.41 -32.58
N GLY A 66 -23.52 -15.20 -33.86
CA GLY A 66 -24.87 -15.28 -34.44
C GLY A 66 -25.48 -16.69 -34.40
N MET A 67 -24.64 -17.73 -34.36
CA MET A 67 -25.08 -19.13 -34.31
C MET A 67 -25.46 -19.61 -32.90
N LEU A 68 -25.20 -18.83 -31.86
CA LEU A 68 -25.52 -19.17 -30.47
C LEU A 68 -27.01 -18.95 -30.14
N SER A 69 -27.55 -19.74 -29.22
CA SER A 69 -28.89 -19.53 -28.68
C SER A 69 -28.99 -18.23 -27.88
N GLU A 70 -30.19 -17.66 -27.75
CA GLU A 70 -30.41 -16.42 -26.99
C GLU A 70 -29.93 -16.55 -25.54
N ASP A 71 -30.21 -17.69 -24.90
CA ASP A 71 -29.74 -17.99 -23.54
C ASP A 71 -28.21 -18.07 -23.44
N GLY A 72 -27.55 -18.55 -24.49
CA GLY A 72 -26.09 -18.61 -24.57
C GLY A 72 -25.50 -17.21 -24.71
N ARG A 73 -26.09 -16.38 -25.57
CA ARG A 73 -25.71 -14.97 -25.76
C ARG A 73 -25.91 -14.17 -24.48
N ALA A 74 -27.02 -14.35 -23.76
CA ALA A 74 -27.28 -13.68 -22.50
C ALA A 74 -26.21 -13.98 -21.43
N ARG A 75 -25.83 -15.26 -21.29
CA ARG A 75 -24.75 -15.67 -20.36
C ARG A 75 -23.41 -15.07 -20.76
N LEU A 76 -23.05 -15.11 -22.04
CA LEU A 76 -21.78 -14.55 -22.50
C LEU A 76 -21.74 -13.02 -22.35
N ARG A 77 -22.86 -12.31 -22.53
CA ARG A 77 -22.93 -10.86 -22.26
C ARG A 77 -22.57 -10.52 -20.81
N SER A 78 -22.96 -11.33 -19.83
CA SER A 78 -22.57 -11.08 -18.42
C SER A 78 -21.08 -11.21 -18.13
N LEU A 79 -20.31 -11.85 -19.02
CA LEU A 79 -18.86 -12.05 -18.88
C LEU A 79 -18.04 -11.02 -19.66
N LEU A 80 -18.67 -10.25 -20.55
CA LEU A 80 -17.99 -9.23 -21.34
C LEU A 80 -17.85 -7.93 -20.55
N PRO A 81 -16.74 -7.18 -20.77
CA PRO A 81 -16.57 -5.91 -20.11
C PRO A 81 -17.67 -4.91 -20.54
N PRO A 82 -18.06 -3.99 -19.64
CA PRO A 82 -19.14 -3.04 -19.92
C PRO A 82 -18.83 -2.14 -21.13
N THR A 83 -17.55 -1.92 -21.44
CA THR A 83 -17.06 -1.14 -22.59
C THR A 83 -17.45 -1.69 -23.96
N VAL A 84 -17.88 -2.93 -24.03
CA VAL A 84 -18.23 -3.61 -25.29
C VAL A 84 -19.66 -3.28 -25.75
N PHE A 85 -20.47 -2.76 -24.83
CA PHE A 85 -21.84 -2.41 -25.10
C PHE A 85 -21.96 -0.99 -25.61
N SER A 86 -22.82 -0.81 -26.61
CA SER A 86 -22.96 0.47 -27.34
C SER A 86 -23.49 1.61 -26.47
N ASP A 87 -24.04 1.31 -25.30
CA ASP A 87 -24.59 2.23 -24.30
C ASP A 87 -23.57 2.62 -23.21
N TYR A 88 -22.36 2.05 -23.22
CA TYR A 88 -21.33 2.39 -22.24
C TYR A 88 -20.89 3.85 -22.36
N ARG A 89 -20.99 4.57 -21.25
CA ARG A 89 -20.44 5.91 -21.09
C ARG A 89 -19.42 5.88 -19.96
N GLU A 90 -18.22 6.35 -20.24
CA GLU A 90 -17.19 6.55 -19.23
C GLU A 90 -17.69 7.57 -18.21
N THR A 91 -18.03 7.10 -17.00
CA THR A 91 -18.34 7.95 -15.86
C THR A 91 -17.06 8.19 -15.09
N LEU A 92 -16.61 9.45 -15.04
CA LEU A 92 -15.55 9.86 -14.13
C LEU A 92 -16.00 9.58 -12.68
N GLY A 93 -15.08 9.07 -11.85
CA GLY A 93 -15.37 8.84 -10.43
C GLY A 93 -15.80 10.12 -9.72
N GLU A 94 -16.63 9.98 -8.69
CA GLU A 94 -17.16 11.11 -7.90
C GLU A 94 -16.04 12.01 -7.32
N ASP A 95 -14.85 11.44 -7.10
CA ASP A 95 -13.68 12.13 -6.57
C ASP A 95 -12.82 12.84 -7.64
N HIS A 96 -13.16 12.75 -8.93
CA HIS A 96 -12.36 13.37 -9.99
C HIS A 96 -12.55 14.90 -10.01
N PRO A 97 -11.46 15.70 -10.05
CA PRO A 97 -11.57 17.16 -9.97
C PRO A 97 -12.35 17.78 -11.15
N ALA A 98 -12.35 17.14 -12.33
CA ALA A 98 -13.13 17.60 -13.49
C ALA A 98 -14.66 17.50 -13.30
N THR A 99 -15.13 16.72 -12.32
CA THR A 99 -16.57 16.62 -12.01
C THR A 99 -17.08 17.87 -11.30
N LYS A 100 -16.19 18.65 -10.67
CA LYS A 100 -16.52 19.90 -9.95
C LYS A 100 -16.75 21.10 -10.87
N ASP A 101 -16.30 21.04 -12.11
CA ASP A 101 -16.47 22.13 -13.09
C ASP A 101 -17.76 22.00 -13.92
N THR A 102 -18.50 20.89 -13.77
CA THR A 102 -19.82 20.72 -14.37
C THR A 102 -20.89 21.28 -13.43
N GLU A 103 -21.19 22.57 -13.56
CA GLU A 103 -22.37 23.15 -12.92
C GLU A 103 -23.65 22.37 -13.26
N PRO A 104 -24.58 22.21 -12.30
CA PRO A 104 -25.80 21.43 -12.49
C PRO A 104 -26.75 22.19 -13.41
N LYS A 105 -26.77 21.84 -14.70
CA LYS A 105 -27.92 22.15 -15.55
C LYS A 105 -29.11 21.32 -15.07
N ALA A 106 -30.00 21.99 -14.36
CA ALA A 106 -31.31 21.50 -13.98
C ALA A 106 -32.02 20.85 -15.18
N GLY A 107 -32.36 19.57 -15.04
CA GLY A 107 -33.25 18.88 -15.97
C GLY A 107 -32.88 17.43 -16.26
N SER A 108 -32.96 16.55 -15.27
CA SER A 108 -33.62 15.25 -15.44
C SER A 108 -33.74 14.55 -14.09
N CYS A 109 -34.96 14.56 -13.55
CA CYS A 109 -35.36 13.63 -12.50
C CYS A 109 -35.58 12.26 -13.12
N SER A 110 -34.71 11.30 -12.79
CA SER A 110 -35.04 9.88 -12.76
C SER A 110 -34.14 9.28 -11.69
N LYS A 111 -34.54 9.33 -10.41
CA LYS A 111 -35.20 8.17 -9.77
C LYS A 111 -34.77 6.87 -10.46
N GLY A 112 -33.88 6.14 -9.80
CA GLY A 112 -33.62 4.73 -10.07
C GLY A 112 -34.92 3.97 -9.82
N GLU A 113 -35.74 3.92 -10.86
CA GLU A 113 -36.82 2.97 -11.02
C GLU A 113 -36.34 1.92 -12.02
N ASP A 114 -36.75 0.69 -11.74
CA ASP A 114 -36.46 -0.52 -12.48
C ASP A 114 -36.54 -0.35 -14.01
N ALA A 115 -35.44 -0.69 -14.68
CA ALA A 115 -35.44 -1.15 -16.06
C ALA A 115 -34.32 -2.19 -16.12
N ASN A 116 -34.58 -3.50 -16.09
CA ASN A 116 -35.11 -4.23 -17.23
C ASN A 116 -34.70 -3.61 -18.60
N ALA A 117 -33.43 -3.20 -18.69
CA ALA A 117 -32.80 -2.70 -19.91
C ALA A 117 -32.68 -3.86 -20.89
N THR A 118 -33.74 -3.93 -21.66
CA THR A 118 -33.94 -4.65 -22.91
C THR A 118 -32.64 -4.62 -23.73
N LEU A 119 -32.06 -5.80 -23.94
CA LEU A 119 -31.09 -6.12 -25.00
C LEU A 119 -30.06 -5.02 -25.31
N THR A 120 -29.05 -4.90 -24.45
CA THR A 120 -27.82 -4.16 -24.74
C THR A 120 -27.21 -4.70 -26.04
N GLU A 121 -27.27 -3.91 -27.11
CA GLU A 121 -26.70 -4.30 -28.41
C GLU A 121 -25.17 -4.33 -28.31
N LEU A 122 -24.65 -5.55 -28.45
CA LEU A 122 -23.22 -5.82 -28.47
C LEU A 122 -22.60 -5.20 -29.72
N ASN A 123 -21.54 -4.40 -29.57
CA ASN A 123 -20.80 -3.96 -30.73
C ASN A 123 -19.97 -5.12 -31.29
N LEU A 124 -20.35 -5.61 -32.47
CA LEU A 124 -19.69 -6.74 -33.14
C LEU A 124 -18.24 -6.44 -33.55
N SER A 125 -17.80 -5.18 -33.52
CA SER A 125 -16.39 -4.83 -33.74
C SER A 125 -15.46 -5.30 -32.63
N VAL A 126 -16.00 -5.72 -31.47
CA VAL A 126 -15.21 -6.26 -30.36
C VAL A 126 -14.39 -7.48 -30.74
N PHE A 127 -14.91 -8.33 -31.63
CA PHE A 127 -14.21 -9.53 -32.08
C PHE A 127 -12.97 -9.19 -32.92
N THR A 128 -12.91 -7.98 -33.48
CA THR A 128 -11.76 -7.46 -34.22
C THR A 128 -10.89 -6.49 -33.42
N ASP A 129 -11.23 -6.24 -32.16
CA ASP A 129 -10.51 -5.30 -31.31
C ASP A 129 -9.11 -5.84 -30.96
N PRO A 130 -8.05 -5.01 -31.01
CA PRO A 130 -6.71 -5.45 -30.66
C PRO A 130 -6.59 -6.06 -29.27
N HIS A 131 -7.36 -5.57 -28.28
CA HIS A 131 -7.31 -6.12 -26.93
C HIS A 131 -7.98 -7.49 -26.84
N PHE A 132 -9.09 -7.68 -27.54
CA PHE A 132 -9.74 -9.00 -27.64
C PHE A 132 -8.84 -10.03 -28.33
N LEU A 133 -8.20 -9.65 -29.45
CA LEU A 133 -7.27 -10.52 -30.16
C LEU A 133 -6.01 -10.82 -29.33
N ALA A 134 -5.51 -9.85 -28.57
CA ALA A 134 -4.40 -10.08 -27.64
C ALA A 134 -4.80 -11.05 -26.52
N ALA A 135 -6.01 -10.91 -25.96
CA ALA A 135 -6.54 -11.82 -24.94
C ALA A 135 -6.72 -13.25 -25.48
N ALA A 136 -7.21 -13.39 -26.71
CA ALA A 136 -7.33 -14.67 -27.40
C ALA A 136 -5.97 -15.36 -27.58
N ARG A 137 -4.95 -14.63 -28.07
CA ARG A 137 -3.57 -15.16 -28.19
C ARG A 137 -2.99 -15.54 -26.84
N THR A 138 -3.18 -14.69 -25.82
CA THR A 138 -2.73 -14.97 -24.45
C THR A 138 -3.37 -16.23 -23.90
N PHE A 139 -4.65 -16.46 -24.20
CA PHE A 139 -5.34 -17.70 -23.84
C PHE A 139 -4.72 -18.93 -24.53
N GLN A 140 -4.39 -18.84 -25.82
CA GLN A 140 -3.70 -19.91 -26.54
C GLN A 140 -2.30 -20.18 -25.97
N ASP A 141 -1.56 -19.14 -25.61
CA ASP A 141 -0.26 -19.25 -24.95
C ASP A 141 -0.40 -19.94 -23.59
N HIS A 142 -1.42 -19.58 -22.79
CA HIS A 142 -1.71 -20.22 -21.51
C HIS A 142 -2.11 -21.70 -21.68
N LEU A 143 -2.87 -22.04 -22.72
CA LEU A 143 -3.16 -23.44 -23.07
C LEU A 143 -1.88 -24.20 -23.41
N TYR A 144 -1.04 -23.65 -24.28
CA TYR A 144 0.22 -24.27 -24.70
C TYR A 144 1.17 -24.50 -23.53
N LEU A 145 1.29 -23.50 -22.64
CA LEU A 145 2.11 -23.57 -21.43
C LEU A 145 1.50 -24.45 -20.34
N GLY A 146 0.28 -24.96 -20.52
CA GLY A 146 -0.40 -25.86 -19.59
C GLY A 146 -0.87 -25.18 -18.31
N TRP A 147 -1.19 -23.89 -18.36
CA TRP A 147 -1.65 -23.11 -17.19
C TRP A 147 -2.98 -23.58 -16.64
N PHE A 148 -3.81 -24.18 -17.50
CA PHE A 148 -5.12 -24.72 -17.15
C PHE A 148 -5.08 -26.17 -16.67
N THR A 149 -3.90 -26.77 -16.56
CA THR A 149 -3.77 -28.13 -16.01
C THR A 149 -4.01 -28.13 -14.50
N ASP A 150 -4.62 -29.20 -13.97
CA ASP A 150 -4.84 -29.40 -12.53
C ASP A 150 -3.55 -29.22 -11.70
N ALA A 151 -2.42 -29.64 -12.27
CA ALA A 151 -1.11 -29.50 -11.65
C ALA A 151 -0.65 -28.04 -11.48
N HIS A 152 -1.02 -27.15 -12.40
CA HIS A 152 -0.72 -25.73 -12.30
C HIS A 152 -1.71 -25.02 -11.36
N ALA A 153 -3.00 -25.37 -11.43
CA ALA A 153 -4.02 -24.84 -10.53
C ALA A 153 -3.68 -25.10 -9.05
N GLU A 154 -3.20 -26.30 -8.73
CA GLU A 154 -2.78 -26.66 -7.37
C GLU A 154 -1.55 -25.87 -6.92
N LYS A 155 -0.58 -25.60 -7.82
CA LYS A 155 0.57 -24.74 -7.51
C LYS A 155 0.15 -23.30 -7.23
N VAL A 156 -0.78 -22.74 -8.01
CA VAL A 156 -1.32 -21.39 -7.78
C VAL A 156 -2.05 -21.33 -6.45
N ARG A 157 -2.85 -22.35 -6.10
CA ARG A 157 -3.52 -22.44 -4.80
C ARG A 157 -2.52 -22.48 -3.65
N GLN A 158 -1.50 -23.32 -3.73
CA GLN A 158 -0.42 -23.39 -2.73
C GLN A 158 0.32 -22.06 -2.60
N PHE A 159 0.57 -21.39 -3.73
CA PHE A 159 1.16 -20.05 -3.76
C PHE A 159 0.28 -19.03 -3.01
N GLN A 160 -1.00 -18.95 -3.35
CA GLN A 160 -1.95 -18.04 -2.70
C GLN A 160 -2.09 -18.32 -1.20
N GLU A 161 -2.16 -19.60 -0.80
CA GLU A 161 -2.18 -19.98 0.61
C GLU A 161 -0.88 -19.60 1.33
N GLY A 162 0.27 -19.79 0.68
CA GLY A 162 1.56 -19.40 1.23
C GLY A 162 1.68 -17.89 1.41
N VAL A 163 1.13 -17.09 0.49
CA VAL A 163 1.04 -15.63 0.60
C VAL A 163 0.11 -15.22 1.73
N MET A 164 -1.06 -15.86 1.88
CA MET A 164 -1.98 -15.59 2.99
C MET A 164 -1.39 -15.94 4.36
N LYS A 165 -0.67 -17.07 4.44
CA LYS A 165 0.02 -17.52 5.67
C LYS A 165 1.34 -16.77 5.93
N GLY A 166 1.77 -15.89 5.02
CA GLY A 166 3.03 -15.14 5.11
C GLY A 166 4.29 -16.01 4.97
N THR A 167 4.16 -17.24 4.47
CA THR A 167 5.28 -18.18 4.26
C THR A 167 5.96 -17.98 2.91
N MET A 168 5.23 -17.48 1.91
CA MET A 168 5.76 -17.14 0.60
C MET A 168 5.53 -15.67 0.28
N SER A 169 6.53 -15.01 -0.29
CA SER A 169 6.43 -13.63 -0.75
C SER A 169 5.92 -13.58 -2.19
N ALA A 170 5.20 -12.50 -2.50
CA ALA A 170 4.72 -12.23 -3.84
C ALA A 170 5.53 -11.06 -4.41
N PRO A 171 6.35 -11.27 -5.46
CA PRO A 171 7.25 -10.25 -5.98
C PRO A 171 6.53 -8.95 -6.35
N TRP A 172 5.32 -9.02 -6.91
CA TRP A 172 4.52 -7.83 -7.25
C TRP A 172 4.11 -7.02 -6.01
N LYS A 173 3.95 -7.65 -4.85
CA LYS A 173 3.63 -6.97 -3.59
C LYS A 173 4.85 -6.23 -3.06
N ASP A 174 6.02 -6.86 -3.19
CA ASP A 174 7.31 -6.28 -2.81
C ASP A 174 7.71 -5.17 -3.80
N GLU A 175 7.46 -5.32 -5.10
CA GLU A 175 7.70 -4.31 -6.14
C GLU A 175 6.74 -3.12 -6.02
N ILE A 176 5.45 -3.35 -5.71
CA ILE A 176 4.52 -2.23 -5.42
C ILE A 176 4.96 -1.54 -4.14
N TRP A 177 5.31 -2.30 -3.10
CA TRP A 177 5.86 -1.71 -1.88
C TRP A 177 7.12 -0.93 -2.19
N GLU A 178 8.08 -1.48 -2.91
CA GLU A 178 9.32 -0.81 -3.32
C GLU A 178 9.02 0.42 -4.16
N ARG A 179 8.13 0.36 -5.15
CA ARG A 179 7.71 1.50 -5.97
C ARG A 179 7.11 2.62 -5.13
N ASP A 180 6.28 2.26 -4.16
CA ASP A 180 5.65 3.21 -3.25
C ASP A 180 6.63 3.65 -2.14
N ASN A 181 7.78 2.97 -1.99
CA ASN A 181 8.83 3.20 -1.01
C ASN A 181 10.25 3.42 -1.62
N VAL A 182 10.37 3.84 -2.90
CA VAL A 182 11.67 3.87 -3.64
C VAL A 182 12.68 4.81 -2.99
N ALA A 183 12.23 5.79 -2.23
CA ALA A 183 13.12 6.70 -1.49
C ALA A 183 13.92 6.01 -0.35
N LEU A 184 13.71 4.71 -0.08
CA LEU A 184 14.33 3.99 1.04
C LEU A 184 15.51 3.06 0.71
N VAL A 185 15.81 2.74 -0.56
CA VAL A 185 16.76 1.63 -0.86
C VAL A 185 18.13 2.08 -1.39
N ALA A 186 18.31 3.36 -1.74
CA ALA A 186 19.56 3.83 -2.34
C ALA A 186 20.53 4.52 -1.35
N VAL A 187 20.77 3.98 -0.14
CA VAL A 187 22.05 4.13 0.60
C VAL A 187 22.22 2.92 1.55
N GLU A 188 23.43 2.37 1.56
CA GLU A 188 23.99 1.23 2.30
C GLU A 188 23.60 1.03 3.78
N PRO A 189 23.78 -0.19 4.32
CA PRO A 189 23.24 -0.58 5.62
C PRO A 189 24.16 -0.12 6.75
N ASP A 190 23.61 0.64 7.69
CA ASP A 190 24.18 0.73 9.03
C ASP A 190 23.12 0.44 10.09
N ILE A 191 23.52 -0.40 11.03
CA ILE A 191 22.68 -1.22 11.89
C ILE A 191 22.15 -0.36 13.05
N GLU A 192 20.97 0.27 12.93
CA GLU A 192 20.29 0.87 14.09
C GLU A 192 18.76 1.16 13.91
N ALA A 193 18.13 0.62 12.86
CA ALA A 193 16.85 1.14 12.35
C ALA A 193 15.57 0.38 12.74
N VAL A 194 15.47 -0.26 13.92
CA VAL A 194 14.22 -1.00 14.27
C VAL A 194 13.13 -0.10 14.89
N SER A 195 13.46 1.15 15.27
CA SER A 195 12.46 2.11 15.79
C SER A 195 12.03 3.21 14.79
N SER A 196 12.74 3.36 13.66
CA SER A 196 12.52 4.43 12.68
C SER A 196 11.53 4.09 11.57
N ALA A 197 11.22 2.80 11.38
CA ALA A 197 10.40 2.29 10.27
C ALA A 197 8.97 2.88 10.21
N ARG A 198 8.43 3.41 11.31
CA ARG A 198 7.07 3.98 11.35
C ARG A 198 7.00 5.49 11.09
N ALA A 199 8.13 6.16 10.90
CA ALA A 199 8.20 7.63 10.75
C ALA A 199 8.70 8.12 9.38
N GLY A 200 9.01 7.22 8.44
CA GLY A 200 9.44 7.56 7.08
C GLY A 200 10.61 8.55 7.01
N GLY A 201 10.81 9.17 5.84
CA GLY A 201 11.83 10.22 5.60
C GLY A 201 11.66 11.47 6.48
N ALA A 202 10.46 11.73 7.01
CA ALA A 202 10.22 12.79 8.00
C ALA A 202 11.13 12.64 9.23
N SER A 203 11.48 11.38 9.57
CA SER A 203 12.80 10.86 9.98
C SER A 203 13.99 11.81 10.18
N GLN A 204 14.23 12.62 9.17
CA GLN A 204 15.42 13.47 9.06
C GLN A 204 15.20 14.90 9.58
N VAL A 205 13.94 15.34 9.70
CA VAL A 205 13.60 16.67 10.22
C VAL A 205 13.83 16.72 11.72
N LYS A 206 14.82 17.51 12.15
CA LYS A 206 15.21 17.72 13.55
C LYS A 206 14.46 18.90 14.17
N LEU A 207 14.43 18.98 15.50
CA LEU A 207 13.70 20.03 16.25
C LEU A 207 14.19 21.45 15.89
N PHE A 208 15.51 21.63 15.74
CA PHE A 208 16.08 22.92 15.33
C PHE A 208 15.58 23.37 13.94
N THR A 209 15.24 22.43 13.04
CA THR A 209 14.69 22.77 11.72
C THR A 209 13.30 23.38 11.86
N LEU A 210 12.47 22.83 12.76
CA LEU A 210 11.14 23.38 13.05
C LEU A 210 11.24 24.79 13.69
N ALA A 211 12.21 24.99 14.58
CA ALA A 211 12.48 26.30 15.18
C ALA A 211 13.00 27.30 14.14
N LYS A 212 13.96 26.89 13.29
CA LYS A 212 14.52 27.72 12.21
C LYS A 212 13.48 28.20 11.21
N LYS A 213 12.50 27.35 10.91
CA LYS A 213 11.41 27.63 9.96
C LYS A 213 10.23 28.36 10.60
N GLY A 214 10.29 28.66 11.90
CA GLY A 214 9.23 29.37 12.61
C GLY A 214 7.96 28.55 12.84
N ILE A 215 8.06 27.23 12.75
CA ILE A 215 6.96 26.29 13.08
C ILE A 215 6.78 26.23 14.59
N ILE A 216 7.86 26.31 15.36
CA ILE A 216 7.84 26.55 16.80
C ILE A 216 8.28 27.99 17.04
N ARG A 217 7.52 28.74 17.83
CA ARG A 217 7.71 30.17 18.06
C ARG A 217 7.87 30.48 19.55
N VAL A 218 8.46 31.64 19.83
CA VAL A 218 8.48 32.20 21.19
C VAL A 218 7.05 32.45 21.65
N GLY A 219 6.73 32.05 22.88
CA GLY A 219 5.41 32.14 23.47
C GLY A 219 4.51 30.91 23.25
N ASP A 220 4.92 29.95 22.42
CA ASP A 220 4.21 28.67 22.30
C ASP A 220 4.34 27.86 23.61
N VAL A 221 3.28 27.14 23.98
CA VAL A 221 3.28 26.20 25.11
C VAL A 221 3.39 24.77 24.57
N ILE A 222 4.42 24.05 25.01
CA ILE A 222 4.64 22.65 24.69
C ILE A 222 4.13 21.81 25.87
N ALA A 223 3.04 21.10 25.64
CA ALA A 223 2.43 20.20 26.61
C ALA A 223 2.98 18.79 26.45
N TYR A 224 3.56 18.26 27.52
CA TYR A 224 4.03 16.89 27.63
C TYR A 224 2.97 16.01 28.30
N LYS A 225 2.68 14.85 27.70
CA LYS A 225 1.84 13.82 28.31
C LYS A 225 2.38 12.44 27.96
N ARG A 226 2.67 11.65 28.98
CA ARG A 226 3.09 10.26 28.79
C ARG A 226 2.57 9.35 29.89
N ALA A 227 2.03 8.20 29.47
CA ALA A 227 1.65 7.11 30.37
C ALA A 227 2.81 6.11 30.45
N PHE A 228 3.16 5.72 31.67
CA PHE A 228 4.19 4.72 31.95
C PHE A 228 3.56 3.37 32.28
N ALA A 229 4.31 2.29 32.12
CA ALA A 229 3.83 0.92 32.38
C ALA A 229 3.36 0.72 33.84
N THR A 230 3.83 1.55 34.77
CA THR A 230 3.47 1.55 36.20
C THR A 230 2.14 2.29 36.47
N SER A 231 1.33 2.56 35.44
CA SER A 231 0.06 3.31 35.52
C SER A 231 0.18 4.78 35.96
N GLU A 232 1.40 5.30 36.10
CA GLU A 232 1.63 6.72 36.34
C GLU A 232 1.56 7.50 35.03
N VAL A 233 0.82 8.61 35.03
CA VAL A 233 0.77 9.54 33.91
C VAL A 233 1.47 10.82 34.36
N VAL A 234 2.49 11.21 33.61
CA VAL A 234 3.20 12.48 33.82
C VAL A 234 2.68 13.48 32.80
N GLU A 235 2.13 14.58 33.29
CA GLU A 235 1.66 15.72 32.48
C GLU A 235 2.40 16.98 32.92
N LYS A 236 2.99 17.69 31.96
CA LYS A 236 3.80 18.88 32.21
C LYS A 236 3.67 19.89 31.08
N ASP A 237 3.43 21.14 31.42
CA ASP A 237 3.40 22.23 30.45
C ASP A 237 4.68 23.08 30.54
N VAL A 238 5.14 23.50 29.38
CA VAL A 238 6.41 24.20 29.19
C VAL A 238 6.21 25.36 28.22
N ILE A 239 6.77 26.54 28.48
CA ILE A 239 6.67 27.67 27.56
C ILE A 239 8.01 27.97 26.89
N VAL A 240 7.99 28.27 25.59
CA VAL A 240 9.16 28.67 24.82
C VAL A 240 9.46 30.15 25.09
N GLN A 241 10.53 30.44 25.83
CA GLN A 241 10.92 31.81 26.18
C GLN A 241 11.76 32.47 25.09
N SER A 242 12.71 31.74 24.51
CA SER A 242 13.57 32.28 23.45
C SER A 242 14.09 31.17 22.55
N VAL A 243 14.42 31.56 21.31
CA VAL A 243 15.08 30.69 20.32
C VAL A 243 16.45 31.28 20.04
N HIS A 244 17.50 30.51 20.25
CA HIS A 244 18.86 30.98 20.04
C HIS A 244 19.12 31.28 18.55
N PRO A 245 19.62 32.47 18.16
CA PRO A 245 19.63 32.93 16.77
C PRO A 245 20.53 32.11 15.82
N LYS A 246 21.63 31.54 16.34
CA LYS A 246 22.59 30.75 15.52
C LYS A 246 22.33 29.25 15.52
N THR A 247 22.04 28.66 16.69
CA THR A 247 21.88 27.22 16.88
C THR A 247 20.44 26.75 16.80
N TYR A 248 19.47 27.68 16.85
CA TYR A 248 18.03 27.40 16.95
C TYR A 248 17.67 26.46 18.11
N ALA A 249 18.50 26.43 19.16
CA ALA A 249 18.17 25.79 20.42
C ALA A 249 17.04 26.55 21.11
N LEU A 250 16.11 25.84 21.72
CA LEU A 250 14.97 26.43 22.42
C LEU A 250 15.32 26.57 23.90
N THR A 251 15.15 27.77 24.45
CA THR A 251 15.16 27.98 25.90
C THR A 251 13.74 27.97 26.39
N VAL A 252 13.45 27.04 27.29
CA VAL A 252 12.09 26.77 27.76
C VAL A 252 11.99 26.89 29.28
N LEU A 253 10.82 27.30 29.75
CA LEU A 253 10.51 27.48 31.17
C LEU A 253 9.51 26.43 31.65
N THR A 254 9.78 25.84 32.81
CA THR A 254 8.93 24.81 33.45
C THR A 254 8.88 25.00 34.97
N GLN A 255 7.88 24.41 35.63
CA GLN A 255 7.78 24.38 37.09
C GLN A 255 8.36 23.09 37.67
N PRO A 256 9.09 23.14 38.79
CA PRO A 256 9.58 21.96 39.49
C PRO A 256 8.44 21.16 40.15
N GLY A 257 8.69 19.88 40.44
CA GLY A 257 7.76 18.98 41.15
C GLY A 257 6.67 18.41 40.24
N ALA A 258 5.56 17.91 40.78
CA ALA A 258 4.50 17.26 40.00
C ALA A 258 3.46 18.24 39.38
N VAL A 259 3.73 19.55 39.40
CA VAL A 259 2.78 20.58 38.94
C VAL A 259 2.64 20.53 37.42
N LYS A 260 1.42 20.27 36.94
CA LYS A 260 1.11 20.17 35.51
C LYS A 260 1.18 21.52 34.79
N TYR A 261 0.48 22.51 35.34
CA TYR A 261 0.24 23.79 34.69
C TYR A 261 1.33 24.81 34.98
N LEU A 262 1.55 25.72 34.04
CA LEU A 262 2.41 26.88 34.25
C LEU A 262 1.65 27.94 35.07
N PRO A 263 2.36 28.77 35.86
CA PRO A 263 1.75 29.89 36.56
C PRO A 263 1.09 30.87 35.58
N SER A 264 -0.04 31.43 35.99
CA SER A 264 -0.82 32.39 35.19
C SER A 264 0.00 33.60 34.71
N HIS A 265 0.97 34.06 35.51
CA HIS A 265 1.85 35.19 35.18
C HIS A 265 2.82 34.90 34.01
N LEU A 266 3.12 33.64 33.71
CA LEU A 266 3.93 33.25 32.54
C LEU A 266 3.06 33.05 31.28
N LEU A 267 1.74 32.97 31.45
CA LEU A 267 0.81 32.70 30.36
C LEU A 267 0.24 33.98 29.74
N THR A 268 0.48 35.16 30.31
CA THR A 268 0.07 36.47 29.79
C THR A 268 0.93 36.96 28.63
N GLU A 269 0.38 37.86 27.82
CA GLU A 269 1.09 38.60 26.77
C GLU A 269 1.18 40.08 27.20
N PRO A 270 2.38 40.65 27.46
CA PRO A 270 3.71 40.03 27.41
C PRO A 270 3.98 39.09 28.60
N PRO A 271 4.91 38.11 28.45
CA PRO A 271 5.31 37.23 29.54
C PRO A 271 6.09 38.03 30.61
N GLU A 272 5.67 37.95 31.87
CA GLU A 272 6.41 38.54 32.98
C GLU A 272 7.76 37.81 33.21
N GLU A 273 8.72 38.50 33.82
CA GLU A 273 10.03 37.92 34.11
C GLU A 273 9.90 36.64 34.96
N PRO A 274 10.74 35.62 34.72
CA PRO A 274 10.62 34.34 35.40
C PRO A 274 10.83 34.51 36.91
N SER A 275 9.73 34.44 37.68
CA SER A 275 9.78 34.43 39.14
C SER A 275 10.10 33.01 39.65
N ALA A 276 10.83 32.92 40.76
CA ALA A 276 11.07 31.64 41.42
C ALA A 276 9.72 31.03 41.85
N PRO A 277 9.47 29.72 41.62
CA PRO A 277 10.43 28.64 41.43
C PRO A 277 10.63 28.17 39.97
N THR A 278 10.32 29.01 38.96
CA THR A 278 10.43 28.64 37.55
C THR A 278 11.86 28.25 37.15
N LEU A 279 12.00 27.08 36.50
CA LEU A 279 13.27 26.57 35.99
C LEU A 279 13.39 26.86 34.49
N SER A 280 14.58 27.28 34.06
CA SER A 280 14.93 27.42 32.64
C SER A 280 15.84 26.28 32.20
N MET A 281 15.57 25.73 31.01
CA MET A 281 16.45 24.74 30.38
C MET A 281 16.60 25.00 28.89
N THR A 282 17.80 24.74 28.36
CA THR A 282 18.08 24.85 26.91
C THR A 282 18.03 23.46 26.29
N ILE A 283 17.21 23.29 25.25
CA ILE A 283 16.99 22.01 24.58
C ILE A 283 17.38 22.09 23.09
N THR A 284 17.91 20.99 22.58
CA THR A 284 18.24 20.80 21.15
C THR A 284 17.48 19.64 20.51
N SER A 285 16.90 18.74 21.32
CA SER A 285 16.12 17.59 20.86
C SER A 285 14.91 17.32 21.76
N PRO A 286 13.83 16.68 21.25
CA PRO A 286 12.66 16.36 22.07
C PRO A 286 12.97 15.34 23.17
N SER A 287 13.92 14.43 22.95
CA SER A 287 14.37 13.49 23.97
C SER A 287 15.09 14.19 25.13
N MET A 288 15.85 15.27 24.84
CA MET A 288 16.47 16.10 25.86
C MET A 288 15.42 16.85 26.68
N LEU A 289 14.37 17.37 26.03
CA LEU A 289 13.23 17.98 26.71
C LEU A 289 12.51 16.97 27.60
N GLU A 290 12.20 15.77 27.10
CA GLU A 290 11.53 14.73 27.88
C GLU A 290 12.34 14.33 29.11
N THR A 291 13.63 14.10 28.93
CA THR A 291 14.55 13.76 30.03
C THR A 291 14.59 14.88 31.07
N GLY A 292 14.71 16.13 30.62
CA GLY A 292 14.71 17.31 31.49
C GLY A 292 13.41 17.47 32.27
N LEU A 293 12.25 17.24 31.63
CA LEU A 293 10.95 17.32 32.32
C LEU A 293 10.79 16.22 33.36
N LEU A 294 11.19 15.00 33.05
CA LEU A 294 11.15 13.88 34.01
C LEU A 294 12.13 14.09 35.17
N ASP A 295 13.28 14.71 34.92
CA ASP A 295 14.22 15.12 35.98
C ASP A 295 13.60 16.20 36.89
N THR A 296 12.90 17.19 36.32
CA THR A 296 12.23 18.24 37.12
C THR A 296 10.98 17.76 37.87
N ASP A 297 10.29 16.74 37.35
CA ASP A 297 9.10 16.16 37.98
C ASP A 297 9.47 15.24 39.16
N GLY A 298 10.60 14.54 39.06
CA GLY A 298 11.20 13.78 40.17
C GLY A 298 10.53 12.44 40.50
N ARG A 299 9.36 12.12 39.92
CA ARG A 299 8.67 10.83 40.14
C ARG A 299 9.31 9.66 39.38
N MET A 300 10.02 9.94 38.27
CA MET A 300 10.52 8.91 37.35
C MET A 300 12.06 8.79 37.38
N GLU A 301 12.54 7.66 37.88
CA GLU A 301 13.96 7.27 37.82
C GLU A 301 14.47 7.13 36.37
N LYS A 302 15.74 7.46 36.14
CA LYS A 302 16.38 7.38 34.81
C LYS A 302 16.28 5.98 34.18
N ALA A 303 16.40 4.93 34.98
CA ALA A 303 16.34 3.54 34.50
C ALA A 303 14.92 3.11 34.04
N ARG A 304 13.87 3.78 34.53
CA ARG A 304 12.47 3.50 34.18
C ARG A 304 11.98 4.32 32.99
N ARG A 305 12.86 5.12 32.38
CA ARG A 305 12.49 5.97 31.25
C ARG A 305 12.39 5.13 29.98
N PRO A 306 11.25 5.19 29.28
CA PRO A 306 11.04 4.42 28.07
C PRO A 306 11.85 4.99 26.89
N ASN A 307 12.52 4.11 26.14
CA ASN A 307 13.25 4.43 24.90
C ASN A 307 12.32 4.70 23.70
N GLY A 308 11.20 5.39 23.93
CA GLY A 308 10.19 5.64 22.91
C GLY A 308 10.40 6.92 22.12
N ASN A 309 9.57 7.09 21.09
CA ASN A 309 9.60 8.28 20.25
C ASN A 309 8.99 9.50 20.96
N ALA A 310 9.86 10.31 21.58
CA ALA A 310 9.49 11.52 22.32
C ALA A 310 8.65 12.52 21.50
N TRP A 311 8.77 12.54 20.17
CA TRP A 311 8.01 13.43 19.29
C TRP A 311 6.48 13.26 19.42
N LYS A 312 6.01 12.07 19.82
CA LYS A 312 4.58 11.78 19.97
C LYS A 312 4.01 12.23 21.31
N SER A 313 4.87 12.50 22.29
CA SER A 313 4.46 12.84 23.66
C SER A 313 4.31 14.34 23.89
N PHE A 314 4.59 15.15 22.87
CA PHE A 314 4.53 16.61 22.93
C PHE A 314 3.48 17.17 21.99
N THR A 315 2.64 18.07 22.53
CA THR A 315 1.63 18.83 21.79
C THR A 315 1.94 20.31 21.90
N VAL A 316 1.93 21.01 20.76
CA VAL A 316 2.21 22.46 20.70
C VAL A 316 0.90 23.23 20.78
N TRP A 317 0.88 24.26 21.61
CA TRP A 317 -0.22 25.17 21.83
C TRP A 317 0.21 26.59 21.47
N ARG A 318 -0.58 27.25 20.63
CA ARG A 318 -0.28 28.58 20.08
C ARG A 318 -1.40 29.55 20.37
N TRP A 319 -1.06 30.83 20.51
CA TRP A 319 -2.03 31.91 20.64
C TRP A 319 -3.06 31.90 19.51
N ARG A 320 -4.34 31.98 19.85
CA ARG A 320 -5.43 32.15 18.88
C ARG A 320 -5.30 33.51 18.21
N GLY A 321 -5.40 33.55 16.89
CA GLY A 321 -5.59 34.81 16.16
C GLY A 321 -6.97 35.38 16.48
N GLY A 322 -7.06 36.37 17.37
CA GLY A 322 -8.33 37.04 17.66
C GLY A 322 -8.65 37.37 19.13
N GLY A 323 -7.67 37.40 20.04
CA GLY A 323 -7.75 38.16 21.30
C GLY A 323 -8.79 37.74 22.35
N ASN A 324 -9.55 36.66 22.14
CA ASN A 324 -10.56 36.21 23.10
C ASN A 324 -9.92 35.38 24.22
N TRP A 325 -9.22 36.08 25.11
CA TRP A 325 -8.72 35.53 26.37
C TRP A 325 -9.90 35.07 27.24
N ARG A 326 -10.02 33.76 27.45
CA ARG A 326 -10.89 33.21 28.49
C ARG A 326 -10.01 32.88 29.69
N ALA A 327 -10.31 33.50 30.83
CA ALA A 327 -9.59 33.25 32.09
C ALA A 327 -9.68 31.80 32.57
N GLU A 328 -10.59 31.00 32.00
CA GLU A 328 -10.80 29.58 32.26
C GLU A 328 -9.90 28.66 31.41
N ASP A 329 -9.17 29.18 30.42
CA ASP A 329 -8.24 28.36 29.62
C ASP A 329 -6.95 28.09 30.41
N ASP A 330 -6.76 26.84 30.82
CA ASP A 330 -5.57 26.31 31.53
C ASP A 330 -4.20 26.66 30.89
N ARG A 331 -4.19 27.08 29.61
CA ARG A 331 -3.00 27.41 28.82
C ARG A 331 -2.99 28.85 28.32
N GLY A 332 -3.81 29.70 28.93
CA GLY A 332 -3.90 31.11 28.66
C GLY A 332 -4.35 31.41 27.23
N GLY A 333 -5.53 30.94 26.83
CA GLY A 333 -6.14 31.28 25.53
C GLY A 333 -5.48 30.68 24.29
N ARG A 334 -4.49 29.79 24.45
CA ARG A 334 -3.83 29.09 23.33
C ARG A 334 -4.70 27.95 22.80
N GLU A 335 -4.63 27.68 21.50
CA GLU A 335 -5.25 26.54 20.84
C GLU A 335 -4.24 25.44 20.51
N ASN A 336 -4.73 24.21 20.42
CA ASN A 336 -3.92 23.05 20.05
C ASN A 336 -3.54 23.13 18.57
N HIS A 337 -2.25 23.28 18.30
CA HIS A 337 -1.69 23.36 16.95
C HIS A 337 -1.24 22.00 16.40
N GLY A 338 -1.25 20.95 17.23
CA GLY A 338 -0.88 19.58 16.86
C GLY A 338 0.31 19.03 17.65
N THR A 339 0.61 17.75 17.45
CA THR A 339 1.78 17.12 18.07
C THR A 339 3.07 17.49 17.35
N LEU A 340 4.21 17.46 18.04
CA LEU A 340 5.50 17.67 17.38
C LEU A 340 5.72 16.65 16.26
N PHE A 341 5.26 15.41 16.44
CA PHE A 341 5.28 14.38 15.39
C PHE A 341 4.45 14.79 14.16
N TYR A 342 3.25 15.33 14.36
CA TYR A 342 2.38 15.77 13.26
C TYR A 342 2.97 16.99 12.54
N LEU A 343 3.37 18.03 13.28
CA LEU A 343 3.98 19.25 12.71
C LEU A 343 5.23 18.94 11.89
N ARG A 344 6.03 17.98 12.35
CA ARG A 344 7.18 17.47 11.62
C ARG A 344 6.80 16.76 10.32
N GLY A 345 5.75 15.93 10.36
CA GLY A 345 5.22 15.23 9.19
C GLY A 345 4.66 16.19 8.15
N SER A 346 3.81 17.13 8.56
CA SER A 346 3.24 18.16 7.69
C SER A 346 4.34 18.96 6.99
N TYR A 347 5.35 19.42 7.73
CA TYR A 347 6.48 20.13 7.13
C TYR A 347 7.29 19.30 6.13
N TYR A 348 7.41 17.99 6.35
CA TYR A 348 8.11 17.11 5.42
C TYR A 348 7.33 16.90 4.11
N HIS A 349 6.00 16.82 4.17
CA HIS A 349 5.16 16.64 2.98
C HIS A 349 4.91 17.93 2.20
N GLU A 350 5.08 19.09 2.83
CA GLU A 350 5.00 20.40 2.18
C GLU A 350 6.30 20.82 1.47
N MET A 351 7.42 20.12 1.72
CA MET A 351 8.68 20.26 0.97
C MET A 351 8.71 19.30 -0.21
#